data_AF-A0A960J7U0-F1
#
_entry.id   AF-A0A960J7U0-F1
#
_cell.length_a   1.000
_cell.length_b   1.000
_cell.length_c   1.000
_cell.angle_alpha   90.00
_cell.angle_beta   90.00
_cell.angle_gamma   90.00
#
_symmetry.space_group_name_H-M   'P 1'
#
loop_
_entity.id
_entity.type
_entity.pdbx_description
1 polymer ?
#
loop_
_entity_poly.entity_id
_entity_poly.type
_entity_poly.pdbx_seq_one_letter_code
_entity_poly.pdbx_strand_id
1 'polypeptide(L)'
;MLALLARKSLQQRRLTTGLTVLSIALSVCLLLGVDLIRLGARESFTGAISGTDLVVGPRSSATQLVLHSGFGIGSGSGALSRQSWLRIAEHPAVDWTAPLAFGDSYHGYRVVGVTQSFFERYRFHGGRSLGFAAGGPPAGDRDATLGAAVAAELGLGPDAELVLAHGVQEH
;
A
#
# COMPACT_ATOMS: atom_id res chain seq x y z
N MET A 1 -37.98 29.48 27.12
CA MET A 1 -37.47 30.50 28.06
C MET A 1 -36.03 30.23 28.51
N LEU A 2 -35.69 29.02 28.98
CA LEU A 2 -34.33 28.65 29.45
C LEU A 2 -33.22 28.78 28.38
N ALA A 3 -33.46 28.33 27.14
CA ALA A 3 -32.46 28.42 26.05
C ALA A 3 -32.09 29.86 25.66
N LEU A 4 -33.05 30.80 25.76
CA LEU A 4 -32.83 32.23 25.49
C LEU A 4 -31.96 32.89 26.56
N LEU A 5 -32.18 32.54 27.84
CA LEU A 5 -31.36 32.98 28.96
C LEU A 5 -29.94 32.40 28.88
N ALA A 6 -29.81 31.11 28.54
CA ALA A 6 -28.51 30.46 28.34
C ALA A 6 -27.71 31.12 27.21
N ARG A 7 -28.35 31.43 26.07
CA ARG A 7 -27.69 32.12 24.94
C ARG A 7 -27.24 33.53 25.27
N LYS A 8 -28.05 34.31 26.01
CA LYS A 8 -27.64 35.64 26.52
C LYS A 8 -26.45 35.55 27.48
N SER A 9 -26.43 34.54 28.36
CA SER A 9 -25.33 34.29 29.29
C SER A 9 -24.02 33.95 28.56
N LEU A 10 -24.07 33.06 27.55
CA LEU A 10 -22.91 32.71 26.71
C LEU A 10 -22.38 33.93 25.92
N GLN A 11 -23.28 34.80 25.45
CA GLN A 11 -22.90 36.05 24.77
C GLN A 11 -22.30 37.12 25.70
N GLN A 12 -22.49 37.02 27.01
CA GLN A 12 -21.91 37.95 27.97
C GLN A 12 -20.53 37.47 28.47
N ARG A 13 -20.24 36.16 28.37
CA ARG A 13 -18.95 35.53 28.72
C ARG A 13 -18.23 34.97 27.49
N ARG A 14 -18.24 35.72 26.37
CA ARG A 14 -17.78 35.24 25.05
C ARG A 14 -16.37 34.66 25.05
N LEU A 15 -15.46 35.24 25.82
CA LEU A 15 -14.05 34.85 25.84
C LEU A 15 -13.86 33.49 26.54
N THR A 16 -14.43 33.32 27.72
CA THR A 16 -14.40 32.04 28.47
C THR A 16 -15.19 30.94 27.75
N THR A 17 -16.35 31.28 27.18
CA THR A 17 -17.12 30.35 26.35
C THR A 17 -16.34 29.98 25.08
N GLY A 18 -15.62 30.92 24.46
CA GLY A 18 -14.77 30.65 23.31
C GLY A 18 -13.62 29.70 23.63
N LEU A 19 -12.89 29.91 24.73
CA LEU A 19 -11.81 29.02 25.16
C LEU A 19 -12.32 27.60 25.47
N THR A 20 -13.45 27.49 26.16
CA THR A 20 -14.03 26.17 26.48
C THR A 20 -14.49 25.42 25.23
N VAL A 21 -15.16 26.10 24.29
CA VAL A 21 -15.52 25.51 22.99
C VAL A 21 -14.27 25.10 22.20
N LEU A 22 -13.23 25.94 22.18
CA LEU A 22 -11.98 25.63 21.49
C LEU A 22 -11.29 24.41 22.10
N SER A 23 -11.21 24.31 23.43
CA SER A 23 -10.65 23.14 24.11
C SER A 23 -11.42 21.86 23.78
N ILE A 24 -12.76 21.90 23.83
CA ILE A 24 -13.59 20.75 23.46
C ILE A 24 -13.38 20.38 21.99
N ALA A 25 -13.38 21.36 21.09
CA ALA A 25 -13.15 21.14 19.66
C ALA A 25 -11.80 20.51 19.38
N LEU A 26 -10.73 20.97 20.05
CA LEU A 26 -9.38 20.43 19.90
C LEU A 26 -9.30 18.99 20.40
N SER A 27 -9.91 18.69 21.57
CA SER A 27 -9.96 17.32 22.10
C SER A 27 -10.72 16.37 21.19
N VAL A 28 -11.89 16.78 20.66
CA VAL A 28 -12.67 15.97 19.73
C VAL A 28 -11.93 15.79 18.41
N CYS A 29 -11.33 16.85 17.88
CA CYS A 29 -10.53 16.80 16.65
C CYS A 29 -9.36 15.83 16.78
N LEU A 30 -8.65 15.84 17.92
CA LEU A 30 -7.55 14.91 18.16
C LEU A 30 -8.04 13.47 18.22
N LEU A 31 -9.13 13.21 18.96
CA LEU A 31 -9.69 11.87 19.11
C LEU A 31 -10.17 11.31 17.76
N LEU A 32 -10.92 12.10 16.99
CA LEU A 32 -11.38 11.71 15.66
C LEU A 32 -10.22 11.59 14.67
N GLY A 33 -9.23 12.48 14.72
CA GLY A 33 -8.06 12.42 13.84
C GLY A 33 -7.29 11.12 14.01
N VAL A 34 -7.05 10.69 15.26
CA VAL A 34 -6.40 9.41 15.56
C VAL A 34 -7.23 8.23 15.07
N ASP A 35 -8.55 8.25 15.28
CA ASP A 35 -9.42 7.16 14.85
C ASP A 35 -9.50 7.06 13.31
N LEU A 36 -9.60 8.20 12.62
CA LEU A 36 -9.58 8.27 11.16
C LEU A 36 -8.27 7.76 10.56
N ILE A 37 -7.12 8.17 11.13
CA ILE A 37 -5.81 7.66 10.69
C ILE A 37 -5.73 6.16 10.90
N ARG A 38 -6.22 5.66 12.05
CA ARG A 38 -6.23 4.23 12.36
C ARG A 38 -7.12 3.44 11.41
N LEU A 39 -8.30 3.95 11.08
CA LEU A 39 -9.23 3.35 10.12
C LEU A 39 -8.63 3.34 8.72
N GLY A 40 -8.12 4.49 8.25
CA GLY A 40 -7.48 4.61 6.94
C GLY A 40 -6.25 3.71 6.80
N ALA A 41 -5.44 3.58 7.85
CA ALA A 41 -4.33 2.64 7.86
C ALA A 41 -4.83 1.19 7.74
N ARG A 42 -5.84 0.79 8.54
CA ARG A 42 -6.44 -0.55 8.47
C ARG A 42 -7.03 -0.86 7.11
N GLU A 43 -7.76 0.08 6.53
CA GLU A 43 -8.38 -0.07 5.22
C GLU A 43 -7.32 -0.16 4.11
N SER A 44 -6.23 0.59 4.22
CA SER A 44 -5.06 0.43 3.33
C SER A 44 -4.45 -0.96 3.46
N PHE A 45 -4.38 -1.53 4.67
CA PHE A 45 -3.92 -2.90 4.89
C PHE A 45 -4.85 -3.95 4.27
N THR A 46 -6.16 -3.83 4.47
CA THR A 46 -7.13 -4.82 3.94
C THR A 46 -7.38 -4.65 2.44
N GLY A 47 -7.22 -3.44 1.89
CA GLY A 47 -7.44 -3.13 0.49
C GLY A 47 -6.26 -3.43 -0.43
N ALA A 48 -5.04 -3.53 0.11
CA ALA A 48 -3.83 -3.79 -0.67
C ALA A 48 -3.72 -5.23 -1.18
N ILE A 49 -4.41 -6.21 -0.58
CA ILE A 49 -4.35 -7.60 -1.03
C ILE A 49 -5.77 -8.16 -0.99
N SER A 50 -6.47 -8.12 -2.12
CA SER A 50 -7.81 -8.68 -2.28
C SER A 50 -7.73 -9.91 -3.18
N GLY A 51 -8.38 -11.02 -2.79
CA GLY A 51 -8.36 -12.26 -3.57
C GLY A 51 -7.08 -13.11 -3.44
N THR A 52 -6.25 -12.85 -2.43
CA THR A 52 -5.13 -13.73 -2.06
C THR A 52 -5.42 -14.36 -0.69
N ASP A 53 -5.51 -15.68 -0.64
CA ASP A 53 -5.83 -16.41 0.60
C ASP A 53 -4.62 -16.62 1.49
N LEU A 54 -3.42 -16.66 0.91
CA LEU A 54 -2.19 -17.00 1.61
C LEU A 54 -0.96 -16.28 1.06
N VAL A 55 -0.18 -15.67 1.96
CA VAL A 55 1.16 -15.17 1.67
C VAL A 55 2.17 -16.17 2.22
N VAL A 56 3.06 -16.67 1.35
CA VAL A 56 4.10 -17.63 1.72
C VAL A 56 5.47 -17.01 1.54
N GLY A 57 6.36 -17.22 2.51
CA GLY A 57 7.72 -16.72 2.45
C GLY A 57 8.71 -17.55 3.28
N PRO A 58 9.96 -17.09 3.37
CA PRO A 58 10.96 -17.71 4.22
C PRO A 58 10.56 -17.66 5.70
N ARG A 59 11.30 -18.37 6.56
CA ARG A 59 11.06 -18.35 8.01
C ARG A 59 11.27 -16.94 8.57
N SER A 60 10.17 -16.25 8.88
CA SER A 60 10.16 -14.92 9.50
C SER A 60 8.88 -14.63 10.27
N SER A 61 8.84 -13.45 10.89
CA SER A 61 7.61 -12.91 11.46
C SER A 61 6.55 -12.77 10.37
N ALA A 62 5.32 -13.22 10.65
CA ALA A 62 4.17 -13.06 9.77
C ALA A 62 3.93 -11.58 9.42
N THR A 63 4.12 -10.69 10.39
CA THR A 63 3.98 -9.24 10.19
C THR A 63 5.01 -8.71 9.19
N GLN A 64 6.28 -9.14 9.30
CA GLN A 64 7.30 -8.73 8.35
C GLN A 64 7.01 -9.26 6.94
N LEU A 65 6.52 -10.51 6.83
CA LEU A 65 6.19 -11.09 5.53
C LEU A 65 5.08 -10.31 4.81
N VAL A 66 4.01 -9.93 5.53
CA VAL A 66 2.91 -9.14 4.97
C VAL A 66 3.36 -7.72 4.63
N LEU A 67 4.11 -7.07 5.53
CA LEU A 67 4.63 -5.72 5.27
C LEU A 67 5.60 -5.68 4.08
N HIS A 68 6.47 -6.68 3.97
CA HIS A 68 7.43 -6.74 2.89
C HIS A 68 6.77 -7.08 1.54
N SER A 69 5.82 -8.01 1.53
CA SER A 69 5.12 -8.42 0.29
C SER A 69 4.09 -7.40 -0.21
N GLY A 70 3.26 -6.85 0.69
CA GLY A 70 2.18 -5.94 0.32
C GLY A 70 2.59 -4.46 0.26
N PHE A 71 3.57 -4.05 1.08
CA PHE A 71 3.96 -2.64 1.23
C PHE A 71 5.42 -2.36 0.85
N GLY A 72 6.22 -3.40 0.58
CA GLY A 72 7.64 -3.24 0.36
C GLY A 72 8.41 -2.75 1.61
N ILE A 73 7.80 -2.75 2.80
CA ILE A 73 8.43 -2.20 4.01
C ILE A 73 9.30 -3.26 4.69
N GLY A 74 10.49 -2.85 5.12
CA GLY A 74 11.46 -3.68 5.86
C GLY A 74 12.35 -4.54 4.97
N SER A 75 13.27 -5.28 5.59
CA SER A 75 14.16 -6.23 4.93
C SER A 75 13.49 -7.60 4.79
N GLY A 76 13.59 -8.19 3.59
CA GLY A 76 13.09 -9.53 3.33
C GLY A 76 13.87 -10.57 4.14
N SER A 77 13.20 -11.62 4.59
CA SER A 77 13.78 -12.68 5.43
C SER A 77 14.57 -13.75 4.66
N GLY A 78 15.30 -13.33 3.63
CA GLY A 78 15.88 -14.21 2.63
C GLY A 78 14.92 -14.52 1.49
N ALA A 79 15.34 -15.39 0.56
CA ALA A 79 14.55 -15.76 -0.62
C ALA A 79 14.00 -17.19 -0.49
N LEU A 80 12.78 -17.40 -0.99
CA LEU A 80 12.23 -18.74 -1.17
C LEU A 80 12.89 -19.40 -2.39
N SER A 81 13.35 -20.64 -2.26
CA SER A 81 13.95 -21.34 -3.41
C SER A 81 12.92 -21.63 -4.49
N ARG A 82 13.34 -21.57 -5.77
CA ARG A 82 12.47 -21.88 -6.92
C ARG A 82 11.81 -23.25 -6.80
N GLN A 83 12.52 -24.26 -6.30
CA GLN A 83 11.96 -25.60 -6.09
C GLN A 83 10.85 -25.62 -5.01
N SER A 84 10.95 -24.78 -3.99
CA SER A 84 9.90 -24.68 -2.97
C SER A 84 8.67 -23.98 -3.52
N TRP A 85 8.85 -22.92 -4.31
CA TRP A 85 7.76 -22.27 -5.03
C TRP A 85 7.06 -23.25 -5.99
N LEU A 86 7.79 -24.00 -6.82
CA LEU A 86 7.21 -24.98 -7.74
C LEU A 86 6.37 -26.03 -7.01
N ARG A 87 6.87 -26.58 -5.90
CA ARG A 87 6.09 -27.52 -5.07
C ARG A 87 4.78 -26.95 -4.55
N ILE A 88 4.75 -25.65 -4.25
CA ILE A 88 3.51 -24.96 -3.82
C ILE A 88 2.60 -24.75 -5.04
N ALA A 89 3.15 -24.27 -6.15
CA ALA A 89 2.39 -23.99 -7.37
C ALA A 89 1.75 -25.25 -7.99
N GLU A 90 2.39 -26.41 -7.85
CA GLU A 90 1.88 -27.71 -8.33
C GLU A 90 0.90 -28.38 -7.36
N HIS A 91 0.69 -27.81 -6.17
CA HIS A 91 -0.21 -28.41 -5.19
C HIS A 91 -1.67 -28.30 -5.65
N PRO A 92 -2.48 -29.37 -5.59
CA PRO A 92 -3.83 -29.39 -6.17
C PRO A 92 -4.82 -28.39 -5.53
N ALA A 93 -4.53 -27.90 -4.32
CA ALA A 93 -5.33 -26.88 -3.65
C ALA A 93 -4.97 -25.43 -4.06
N VAL A 94 -3.96 -25.25 -4.92
CA VAL A 94 -3.47 -23.93 -5.34
C VAL A 94 -4.00 -23.61 -6.74
N ASP A 95 -4.90 -22.64 -6.80
CA ASP A 95 -5.52 -22.21 -8.06
C ASP A 95 -4.58 -21.32 -8.90
N TRP A 96 -3.76 -20.49 -8.26
CA TRP A 96 -2.72 -19.71 -8.92
C TRP A 96 -1.64 -19.25 -7.93
N THR A 97 -0.48 -18.86 -8.44
CA THR A 97 0.57 -18.20 -7.65
C THR A 97 1.15 -17.02 -8.42
N ALA A 98 1.64 -16.01 -7.68
CA ALA A 98 2.44 -14.92 -8.21
C ALA A 98 3.68 -14.73 -7.32
N PRO A 99 4.84 -15.29 -7.69
CA PRO A 99 6.07 -15.04 -6.95
C PRO A 99 6.47 -13.57 -7.07
N LEU A 100 6.90 -12.99 -5.95
CA LEU A 100 7.45 -11.63 -5.88
C LEU A 100 8.95 -11.72 -5.61
N ALA A 101 9.75 -11.11 -6.48
CA ALA A 101 11.19 -10.98 -6.33
C ALA A 101 11.56 -9.52 -6.08
N PHE A 102 12.41 -9.28 -5.09
CA PHE A 102 12.88 -7.94 -4.72
C PHE A 102 14.41 -7.92 -4.83
N GLY A 103 14.98 -6.79 -5.23
CA GLY A 103 16.44 -6.67 -5.31
C GLY A 103 16.93 -5.37 -5.91
N ASP A 104 16.22 -4.85 -6.90
CA ASP A 104 16.65 -3.66 -7.64
C ASP A 104 15.80 -2.43 -7.30
N SER A 105 16.33 -1.25 -7.63
CA SER A 105 15.62 0.02 -7.54
C SER A 105 15.87 0.91 -8.74
N TYR A 106 14.99 1.89 -8.93
CA TYR A 106 15.09 2.92 -9.94
C TYR A 106 14.69 4.26 -9.31
N HIS A 107 15.61 5.23 -9.23
CA HIS A 107 15.39 6.51 -8.54
C HIS A 107 14.74 6.38 -7.14
N GLY A 108 15.19 5.39 -6.36
CA GLY A 108 14.65 5.11 -5.01
C GLY A 108 13.35 4.31 -4.98
N TYR A 109 12.67 4.12 -6.11
CA TYR A 109 11.51 3.23 -6.22
C TYR A 109 11.95 1.78 -6.35
N ARG A 110 11.24 0.87 -5.68
CA ARG A 110 11.55 -0.55 -5.74
C ARG A 110 11.10 -1.15 -7.08
N VAL A 111 11.98 -1.94 -7.68
CA VAL A 111 11.64 -2.82 -8.78
C VAL A 111 11.26 -4.19 -8.21
N VAL A 112 10.10 -4.69 -8.65
CA VAL A 112 9.57 -5.98 -8.20
C VAL A 112 9.45 -6.90 -9.41
N GLY A 113 10.15 -8.03 -9.38
CA GLY A 113 9.99 -9.09 -10.35
C GLY A 113 8.71 -9.88 -10.07
N VAL A 114 7.86 -10.01 -11.08
CA VAL A 114 6.58 -10.74 -11.00
C VAL A 114 6.39 -11.60 -12.25
N THR A 115 5.46 -12.55 -12.18
CA THR A 115 5.01 -13.34 -13.33
C THR A 115 3.79 -12.70 -14.01
N GLN A 116 3.46 -13.13 -15.24
CA GLN A 116 2.25 -12.69 -15.95
C GLN A 116 0.96 -12.90 -15.14
N SER A 117 0.89 -14.00 -14.38
CA SER A 117 -0.23 -14.30 -13.49
C SER A 117 -0.53 -13.18 -12.49
N PHE A 118 0.47 -12.37 -12.10
CA PHE A 118 0.25 -11.19 -11.27
C PHE A 118 -0.69 -10.20 -11.96
N PHE A 119 -0.42 -9.84 -13.23
CA PHE A 119 -1.24 -8.87 -13.96
C PHE A 119 -2.66 -9.39 -14.27
N GLU A 120 -2.81 -10.70 -14.46
CA GLU A 120 -4.09 -11.33 -14.80
C GLU A 120 -5.00 -11.57 -13.58
N ARG A 121 -4.42 -11.97 -12.45
CA ARG A 121 -5.16 -12.53 -11.31
C ARG A 121 -5.19 -11.62 -10.10
N TYR A 122 -4.17 -10.76 -9.92
CA TYR A 122 -4.11 -9.89 -8.76
C TYR A 122 -5.27 -8.90 -8.74
N ARG A 123 -5.87 -8.75 -7.54
CA ARG A 123 -6.95 -7.80 -7.30
C ARG A 123 -6.61 -6.90 -6.12
N PHE A 124 -7.08 -5.66 -6.19
CA PHE A 124 -6.94 -4.67 -5.13
C PHE A 124 -8.27 -3.96 -4.88
N HIS A 125 -8.42 -3.34 -3.70
CA HIS A 125 -9.54 -2.46 -3.35
C HIS A 125 -10.92 -3.04 -3.73
N GLY A 126 -11.26 -4.21 -3.17
CA GLY A 126 -12.58 -4.82 -3.38
C GLY A 126 -12.76 -5.49 -4.75
N GLY A 127 -11.71 -6.11 -5.29
CA GLY A 127 -11.81 -6.95 -6.50
C GLY A 127 -11.46 -6.26 -7.82
N ARG A 128 -10.91 -5.03 -7.80
CA ARG A 128 -10.48 -4.33 -9.01
C ARG A 128 -9.25 -5.00 -9.60
N SER A 129 -9.27 -5.20 -10.91
CA SER A 129 -8.11 -5.69 -11.67
C SER A 129 -7.15 -4.55 -11.99
N LEU A 130 -5.90 -4.90 -12.27
CA LEU A 130 -4.92 -3.94 -12.79
C LEU A 130 -5.36 -3.44 -14.17
N GLY A 131 -5.23 -2.13 -14.38
CA GLY A 131 -5.52 -1.47 -15.65
C GLY A 131 -4.31 -0.68 -16.11
N PHE A 132 -4.15 -0.55 -17.43
CA PHE A 132 -3.02 0.13 -18.05
C PHE A 132 -3.53 1.39 -18.75
N ALA A 133 -2.97 2.55 -18.39
CA ALA A 133 -3.28 3.81 -19.09
C ALA A 133 -2.61 3.86 -20.47
N ALA A 134 -1.43 3.26 -20.58
CA ALA A 134 -0.67 3.09 -21.82
C ALA A 134 0.18 1.81 -21.71
N GLY A 135 0.48 1.18 -22.85
CA GLY A 135 1.23 -0.08 -22.89
C GLY A 135 0.46 -1.26 -22.30
N GLY A 136 1.16 -2.15 -21.59
CA GLY A 136 0.61 -3.37 -21.04
C GLY A 136 1.56 -4.05 -20.04
N PRO A 137 1.29 -5.31 -19.67
CA PRO A 137 2.24 -6.10 -18.89
C PRO A 137 3.54 -6.31 -19.69
N PRO A 138 4.69 -6.51 -19.02
CA PRO A 138 5.98 -6.71 -19.68
C PRO A 138 5.93 -7.92 -20.61
N ALA A 139 6.35 -7.79 -21.87
CA ALA A 139 6.29 -8.90 -22.84
C ALA A 139 7.62 -9.68 -22.92
N GLY A 140 8.74 -8.99 -22.70
CA GLY A 140 10.09 -9.56 -22.67
C GLY A 140 10.84 -9.28 -21.36
N ASP A 141 12.03 -9.89 -21.26
CA ASP A 141 12.89 -9.83 -20.07
C ASP A 141 13.45 -8.43 -19.77
N ARG A 142 13.35 -7.50 -20.73
CA ARG A 142 13.82 -6.11 -20.61
C ARG A 142 12.68 -5.09 -20.59
N ASP A 143 11.44 -5.58 -20.51
CA ASP A 143 10.28 -4.71 -20.41
C ASP A 143 9.93 -4.49 -18.93
N ALA A 144 9.33 -3.35 -18.63
CA ALA A 144 8.83 -3.04 -17.30
C ALA A 144 7.50 -2.30 -17.40
N THR A 145 6.62 -2.55 -16.43
CA THR A 145 5.42 -1.75 -16.22
C THR A 145 5.68 -0.77 -15.08
N LEU A 146 5.42 0.52 -15.32
CA LEU A 146 5.55 1.56 -14.32
C LEU A 146 4.21 1.78 -13.60
N GLY A 147 4.27 1.93 -12.27
CA GLY A 147 3.13 2.39 -11.50
C GLY A 147 2.76 3.84 -11.87
N ALA A 148 1.46 4.15 -11.91
CA ALA A 148 0.97 5.46 -12.36
C ALA A 148 1.58 6.64 -11.60
N ALA A 149 1.79 6.50 -10.28
CA ALA A 149 2.42 7.54 -9.48
C ALA A 149 3.90 7.76 -9.86
N VAL A 150 4.65 6.68 -10.05
CA VAL A 150 6.08 6.73 -10.43
C VAL A 150 6.25 7.34 -11.82
N ALA A 151 5.40 6.92 -12.78
CA ALA A 151 5.42 7.47 -14.12
C ALA A 151 5.13 8.99 -14.14
N ALA A 152 4.16 9.45 -13.33
CA ALA A 152 3.84 10.86 -13.22
C ALA A 152 4.94 11.68 -12.53
N GLU A 153 5.51 11.17 -11.45
CA GLU A 153 6.53 11.88 -10.67
C GLU A 153 7.87 12.00 -11.40
N LEU A 154 8.26 10.95 -12.13
CA LEU A 154 9.48 10.93 -12.93
C LEU A 154 9.28 11.41 -14.38
N GLY A 155 8.05 11.73 -14.79
CA GLY A 155 7.73 12.19 -16.13
C GLY A 155 8.01 11.15 -17.23
N LEU A 156 7.81 9.87 -16.93
CA LEU A 156 8.15 8.75 -17.82
C LEU A 156 6.95 8.34 -18.68
N GLY A 157 7.21 8.08 -19.96
CA GLY A 157 6.25 7.53 -20.91
C GLY A 157 6.58 6.10 -21.34
N PRO A 158 5.77 5.52 -22.24
CA PRO A 158 6.14 4.31 -22.97
C PRO A 158 7.50 4.47 -23.66
N ASP A 159 8.24 3.38 -23.80
CA ASP A 159 9.57 3.32 -24.43
C ASP A 159 10.68 4.10 -23.71
N ALA A 160 10.44 4.57 -22.48
CA ALA A 160 11.49 5.15 -21.65
C ALA A 160 12.56 4.10 -21.29
N GLU A 161 13.83 4.46 -21.43
CA GLU A 161 14.95 3.60 -21.04
C GLU A 161 15.17 3.67 -19.54
N LEU A 162 15.18 2.51 -18.89
CA LEU A 162 15.33 2.39 -17.43
C LEU A 162 16.65 1.69 -17.12
N VAL A 163 17.53 2.38 -16.38
CA VAL A 163 18.76 1.79 -15.84
C VAL A 163 18.57 1.51 -14.36
N LEU A 164 18.48 0.23 -14.01
CA LEU A 164 18.23 -0.20 -12.64
C LEU A 164 19.52 -0.21 -11.82
N ALA A 165 19.41 0.17 -10.56
CA ALA A 165 20.47 0.00 -9.56
C ALA A 165 20.22 -1.28 -8.76
N HIS A 166 21.29 -2.02 -8.46
CA HIS A 166 21.20 -3.17 -7.57
C HIS A 166 21.16 -2.72 -6.11
N GLY A 167 20.17 -3.22 -5.36
CA GLY A 167 19.84 -2.74 -4.03
C GLY A 167 18.93 -1.50 -4.07
N VAL A 168 18.47 -1.10 -2.89
CA VAL A 168 17.78 0.19 -2.70
C VAL A 168 18.85 1.21 -2.36
N GLN A 169 19.08 2.19 -3.23
CA GLN A 169 19.87 3.36 -2.85
C GLN A 169 19.02 4.18 -1.88
N GLU A 170 19.42 4.22 -0.61
CA GLU A 170 18.91 5.21 0.35
C GLU A 170 19.47 6.57 -0.05
N HIS A 171 18.58 7.53 -0.28
CA HIS A 171 18.90 8.96 -0.30
C HIS A 171 18.68 9.56 1.08
#